data_AF-A0A536BZH4-F1
#
_entry.id   AF-A0A536BZH4-F1
#
_cell.length_a   1.000
_cell.length_b   1.000
_cell.length_c   1.000
_cell.angle_alpha   90.00
_cell.angle_beta   90.00
_cell.angle_gamma   90.00
#
_symmetry.space_group_name_H-M   'P 1'
#
loop_
_entity.id
_entity.type
_entity.pdbx_description
1 polymer ?
#
loop_
_entity_poly.entity_id
_entity_poly.type
_entity_poly.pdbx_seq_one_letter_code
_entity_poly.pdbx_strand_id
1 'polypeptide(L)' 'MSPLRASTLSVVGAGVMAEAIIAGVLERQLVSAGNIVASHPRADRRHALGEKYGIHVTADNAEAARRGDVVVLGI' A
#
# COMPACT_ATOMS: atom_id res chain seq x y z
N MET A 1 20.25 -4.08 -8.29
CA MET A 1 19.36 -3.83 -7.13
C MET A 1 17.96 -3.58 -7.65
N SER A 2 16.90 -4.06 -7.00
CA SER A 2 15.53 -3.83 -7.48
C SER A 2 15.20 -2.33 -7.42
N PRO A 3 14.70 -1.71 -8.51
CA PRO A 3 14.37 -0.29 -8.53
C PRO A 3 13.29 0.08 -7.50
N LEU A 4 12.48 -0.89 -7.06
CA LEU A 4 11.43 -0.69 -6.08
C LEU A 4 11.93 -0.36 -4.67
N ARG A 5 13.17 -0.70 -4.32
CA ARG A 5 13.67 -0.50 -2.94
C ARG A 5 13.74 0.96 -2.51
N ALA A 6 13.86 1.88 -3.46
CA ALA A 6 13.89 3.32 -3.21
C ALA A 6 12.56 4.02 -3.54
N SER A 7 11.55 3.27 -4.00
CA SER A 7 10.26 3.82 -4.45
C SER A 7 9.18 3.70 -3.37
N THR A 8 8.24 4.64 -3.40
CA THR A 8 6.99 4.57 -2.64
C THR A 8 5.94 3.83 -3.45
N LEU A 9 5.41 2.73 -2.91
CA LEU A 9 4.32 1.96 -3.51
C LEU A 9 2.98 2.47 -2.99
N SER A 10 2.17 3.05 -3.87
CA SER A 10 0.79 3.42 -3.58
C SER A 10 -0.17 2.37 -4.09
N VAL A 11 -1.17 2.02 -3.28
CA VAL A 11 -2.25 1.10 -3.65
C VAL A 11 -3.58 1.82 -3.51
N VAL A 12 -4.27 2.04 -4.63
CA VAL A 12 -5.60 2.64 -4.65
C VAL A 12 -6.65 1.55 -4.69
N GLY A 13 -7.37 1.35 -3.59
CA GLY A 13 -8.27 0.22 -3.41
C GLY A 13 -7.55 -0.99 -2.82
N ALA A 14 -7.56 -1.10 -1.48
CA ALA A 14 -6.91 -2.18 -0.74
C ALA A 14 -7.85 -3.39 -0.50
N GLY A 15 -8.39 -3.95 -1.59
CA GLY A 15 -9.14 -5.22 -1.58
C GLY A 15 -8.24 -6.45 -1.38
N VAL A 16 -8.79 -7.65 -1.57
CA VAL A 16 -8.08 -8.92 -1.32
C VAL A 16 -6.81 -9.06 -2.16
N MET A 17 -6.87 -8.77 -3.47
CA MET A 17 -5.71 -8.86 -4.36
C MET A 17 -4.64 -7.83 -3.98
N ALA A 18 -5.06 -6.59 -3.71
CA ALA A 18 -4.16 -5.52 -3.28
C ALA A 18 -3.44 -5.86 -1.97
N GLU A 19 -4.14 -6.43 -0.99
CA GLU A 19 -3.54 -6.91 0.25
C GLU A 19 -2.53 -8.05 0.01
N ALA A 20 -2.85 -8.99 -0.89
CA ALA A 20 -1.92 -10.07 -1.25
C ALA A 20 -0.63 -9.53 -1.92
N ILE A 21 -0.75 -8.50 -2.76
CA ILE A 21 0.40 -7.81 -3.35
C ILE A 21 1.23 -7.14 -2.26
N ILE A 22 0.60 -6.36 -1.36
CA ILE A 22 1.29 -5.71 -0.23
C ILE A 22 2.06 -6.75 0.60
N ALA A 23 1.41 -7.85 0.96
CA ALA A 23 2.02 -8.92 1.74
C ALA A 23 3.25 -9.51 1.03
N GLY A 24 3.13 -9.85 -0.25
CA GLY A 24 4.24 -10.44 -1.02
C GLY A 24 5.42 -9.49 -1.22
N VAL A 25 5.17 -8.19 -1.40
CA VAL A 25 6.22 -7.18 -1.56
C VAL A 25 6.98 -6.96 -0.25
N LEU A 26 6.28 -6.96 0.88
CA LEU A 26 6.86 -6.87 2.22
C LEU A 26 7.66 -8.12 2.59
N GLU A 27 7.09 -9.31 2.38
CA GLU A 27 7.74 -10.60 2.65
C GLU A 27 9.06 -10.74 1.89
N ARG A 28 9.07 -10.31 0.62
CA ARG A 28 10.26 -10.32 -0.24
C ARG A 28 11.20 -9.14 -0.03
N GLN A 29 10.90 -8.24 0.91
CA GLN A 29 11.70 -7.06 1.26
C GLN A 29 12.04 -6.20 0.03
N LEU A 30 11.05 -6.05 -0.86
CA LEU A 30 11.18 -5.24 -2.08
C LEU A 30 10.92 -3.76 -1.79
N VAL A 31 10.05 -3.47 -0.83
CA VAL A 31 9.68 -2.13 -0.34
C VAL A 31 9.53 -2.21 1.19
N SER A 32 9.94 -1.17 1.92
CA SER A 32 9.71 -1.09 3.37
C SER A 32 8.27 -0.69 3.69
N ALA A 33 7.73 -1.09 4.83
CA ALA A 33 6.36 -0.76 5.22
C ALA A 33 6.07 0.76 5.24
N GLY A 34 7.04 1.56 5.70
CA GLY A 34 6.93 3.02 5.69
C GLY A 34 6.89 3.65 4.28
N ASN A 35 7.30 2.91 3.25
CA ASN A 35 7.22 3.32 1.85
C ASN A 35 5.98 2.75 1.14
N ILE A 36 5.00 2.24 1.87
CA ILE A 36 3.72 1.78 1.30
C ILE A 36 2.59 2.66 1.83
N VAL A 37 1.75 3.13 0.90
CA VAL A 37 0.49 3.81 1.21
C VAL A 37 -0.67 3.09 0.54
N ALA A 38 -1.73 2.80 1.28
CA ALA A 38 -2.91 2.12 0.75
C ALA A 38 -4.20 2.89 1.04
N SER A 39 -5.04 3.08 0.02
CA SER A 39 -6.37 3.67 0.19
C SER A 39 -7.47 2.62 0.25
N HIS A 40 -8.46 2.86 1.11
CA HIS A 40 -9.68 2.05 1.15
C HIS A 40 -10.83 2.87 1.74
N PRO A 41 -12.08 2.79 1.22
CA PRO A 41 -13.19 3.60 1.71
C PRO A 41 -13.61 3.25 3.15
N ARG A 42 -13.58 1.97 3.51
CA ARG A 42 -13.98 1.49 4.84
C ARG A 42 -12.87 1.64 5.89
N ALA A 43 -13.19 2.20 7.05
CA ALA A 43 -12.23 2.52 8.11
C ALA A 43 -11.67 1.28 8.83
N ASP A 44 -12.52 0.29 9.09
CA ASP A 44 -12.14 -1.02 9.66
C ASP A 44 -11.03 -1.69 8.85
N ARG A 45 -11.15 -1.68 7.53
CA ARG A 45 -10.14 -2.22 6.60
C ARG A 45 -8.85 -1.43 6.64
N ARG A 46 -8.91 -0.10 6.72
CA ARG A 46 -7.70 0.73 6.87
C ARG A 46 -6.97 0.42 8.18
N HIS A 47 -7.68 0.36 9.30
CA HIS A 47 -7.07 0.03 10.60
C HIS A 47 -6.43 -1.36 10.56
N ALA A 48 -7.15 -2.38 10.07
CA ALA A 48 -6.61 -3.74 9.96
C ALA A 48 -5.33 -3.79 9.10
N LEU A 49 -5.28 -3.07 7.98
CA LEU A 49 -4.09 -3.00 7.12
C LEU A 49 -2.92 -2.28 7.81
N GLY A 50 -3.19 -1.15 8.46
CA GLY A 50 -2.18 -0.39 9.20
C GLY A 50 -1.59 -1.19 10.36
N GLU A 51 -2.43 -1.86 11.16
CA GLU A 51 -1.99 -2.68 12.29
C GLU A 51 -1.22 -3.92 11.83
N LYS A 52 -1.73 -4.63 10.81
CA LYS A 52 -1.15 -5.90 10.34
C LYS A 52 0.18 -5.72 9.62
N TYR A 53 0.32 -4.66 8.82
CA TYR A 53 1.47 -4.48 7.94
C TYR A 53 2.36 -3.29 8.30
N GLY A 54 1.92 -2.41 9.21
CA GLY A 54 2.68 -1.20 9.57
C GLY A 54 2.79 -0.18 8.45
N ILE A 55 1.84 -0.18 7.49
CA ILE A 55 1.84 0.70 6.32
C ILE A 55 1.01 1.97 6.57
N HIS A 56 1.21 3.00 5.74
CA HIS A 56 0.33 4.16 5.74
C HIS A 56 -1.01 3.83 5.09
N VAL A 57 -2.10 4.33 5.66
CA VAL A 57 -3.45 4.13 5.15
C VAL A 57 -4.22 5.43 5.08
N THR A 58 -5.06 5.59 4.05
CA THR A 58 -5.89 6.79 3.86
C THR A 58 -7.27 6.45 3.28
N ALA A 59 -8.26 7.30 3.54
CA ALA A 59 -9.57 7.21 2.88
C ALA A 59 -9.56 7.86 1.48
N ASP A 60 -8.56 8.68 1.16
CA ASP A 60 -8.48 9.45 -0.08
C ASP A 60 -7.56 8.77 -1.11
N ASN A 61 -8.16 8.33 -2.22
CA ASN A 61 -7.43 7.76 -3.35
C ASN A 61 -6.42 8.74 -3.94
N ALA A 62 -6.77 10.03 -4.00
CA ALA A 62 -5.91 11.06 -4.56
C ALA A 62 -4.71 11.33 -3.64
N GLU A 63 -4.89 11.25 -2.33
CA GLU A 63 -3.79 11.32 -1.37
C GLU A 63 -2.80 10.16 -1.54
N ALA A 64 -3.31 8.92 -1.64
CA ALA A 64 -2.47 7.75 -1.89
C ALA A 64 -1.70 7.90 -3.21
N ALA A 65 -2.40 8.21 -4.30
CA ALA A 65 -1.82 8.35 -5.62
C ALA A 65 -0.73 9.43 -5.69
N ARG A 66 -0.91 10.58 -5.01
CA ARG A 66 0.11 11.65 -4.96
C ARG A 66 1.40 11.25 -4.27
N ARG A 67 1.36 10.26 -3.37
CA ARG A 67 2.51 9.82 -2.58
C ARG A 67 3.32 8.69 -3.26
N GLY A 68 2.72 7.97 -4.20
CA GLY A 68 3.35 6.82 -4.85
C GLY A 68 4.18 7.20 -6.08
N ASP A 69 5.40 6.66 -6.17
CA ASP A 69 6.16 6.61 -7.43
C ASP A 69 5.59 5.52 -8.36
N VAL A 70 5.02 4.47 -7.76
CA VAL A 70 4.31 3.38 -8.44
C VAL A 70 2.92 3.28 -7.85
N VAL A 71 1.89 3.33 -8.70
CA VAL A 71 0.49 3.22 -8.28
C VAL A 71 -0.11 1.90 -8.77
N VAL A 72 -0.58 1.08 -7.84
CA VAL A 72 -1.37 -0.12 -8.10
C VAL A 72 -2.85 0.23 -7.95
N LEU A 73 -3.63 0.01 -9.01
CA LEU A 73 -5.08 0.17 -8.98
C LEU A 73 -5.73 -1.19 -8.68
N GLY A 74 -6.32 -1.31 -7.49
CA GLY A 74 -7.00 -2.51 -6.98
C GLY A 74 -8.47 -2.26 -6.67
N ILE A 75 -9.18 -1.67 -7.64
CA ILE A 75 -10.61 -1.33 -7.53
C ILE A 75 -11.53 -2.55 -7.68
#